data_AF-A0A1F7PCR7-F1
#
_entry.id   AF-A0A1F7PCR7-F1
#
_cell.length_a   1.000
_cell.length_b   1.000
_cell.length_c   1.000
_cell.angle_alpha   90.00
_cell.angle_beta   90.00
_cell.angle_gamma   90.00
#
_symmetry.space_group_name_H-M   'P 1'
#
loop_
_entity.id
_entity.type
_entity.pdbx_description
1 polymer ?
#
loop_
_entity_poly.entity_id
_entity_poly.type
_entity_poly.pdbx_seq_one_letter_code
_entity_poly.pdbx_strand_id
1 'polypeptide(L)'
;MRIVAAGLLLTLALPAAAAERSRADVACAPIPDENLDYACTIRLTDPAGKPVEGADISVGADMPSMPMAHNVAPVKAKASAPGVYEARLALEMHGVWAVKLRLGPPHNDLIVRRLRFGPGKVDATSR
;
A
#
# COMPACT_ATOMS: atom_id res chain seq x y z
N MET A 1 -25.05 -29.75 -55.09
CA MET A 1 -25.47 -28.57 -54.29
C MET A 1 -25.15 -28.85 -52.83
N ARG A 2 -24.05 -28.29 -52.28
CA ARG A 2 -23.64 -28.48 -50.88
C ARG A 2 -23.85 -27.16 -50.15
N ILE A 3 -24.83 -27.12 -49.26
CA ILE A 3 -25.10 -25.97 -48.41
C ILE A 3 -24.13 -26.04 -47.24
N VAL A 4 -23.18 -25.11 -47.16
CA VAL A 4 -22.29 -24.96 -46.00
C VAL A 4 -22.99 -24.01 -45.04
N ALA A 5 -23.52 -24.55 -43.94
CA ALA A 5 -24.09 -23.76 -42.85
C ALA A 5 -22.94 -23.16 -42.02
N ALA A 6 -22.73 -21.86 -42.14
CA ALA A 6 -21.80 -21.12 -41.31
C ALA A 6 -22.43 -20.85 -39.93
N GLY A 7 -22.02 -21.63 -38.93
CA GLY A 7 -22.41 -21.41 -37.53
C GLY A 7 -21.68 -20.20 -36.95
N LEU A 8 -22.43 -19.16 -36.58
CA LEU A 8 -21.91 -17.98 -35.91
C LEU A 8 -21.71 -18.28 -34.41
N LEU A 9 -20.47 -18.55 -34.00
CA LEU A 9 -20.10 -18.64 -32.59
C LEU A 9 -20.11 -17.24 -31.96
N LEU A 10 -21.10 -16.96 -31.12
CA LEU A 10 -21.14 -15.77 -30.28
C LEU A 10 -20.23 -15.98 -29.06
N THR A 11 -19.06 -15.35 -29.05
CA THR A 11 -18.16 -15.33 -27.88
C THR A 11 -18.66 -14.33 -26.85
N LEU A 12 -19.20 -14.82 -25.73
CA LEU A 12 -19.50 -14.00 -24.56
C LEU A 12 -18.18 -13.56 -23.92
N ALA A 13 -17.72 -12.35 -24.24
CA ALA A 13 -16.63 -11.70 -23.51
C ALA A 13 -17.14 -11.32 -22.11
N LEU A 14 -16.81 -12.11 -21.10
CA LEU A 14 -16.99 -11.72 -19.71
C LEU A 14 -16.10 -10.48 -19.46
N PRO A 15 -16.63 -9.38 -18.92
CA PRO A 15 -15.78 -8.27 -18.52
C PRO A 15 -14.89 -8.79 -17.40
N ALA A 16 -13.58 -8.82 -17.64
CA ALA A 16 -12.63 -8.96 -16.56
C ALA A 16 -12.86 -7.74 -15.65
N ALA A 17 -13.55 -7.93 -14.52
CA ALA A 17 -13.60 -6.93 -13.48
C ALA A 17 -12.14 -6.70 -13.07
N ALA A 18 -11.55 -5.61 -13.55
CA ALA A 18 -10.25 -5.18 -13.07
C ALA A 18 -10.39 -5.06 -11.55
N ALA A 19 -9.64 -5.86 -10.79
CA ALA A 19 -9.66 -5.80 -9.34
C ALA A 19 -9.42 -4.33 -8.97
N GLU A 20 -10.47 -3.71 -8.45
CA GLU A 20 -10.51 -2.28 -8.16
C GLU A 20 -9.60 -2.04 -6.95
N ARG A 21 -8.32 -1.73 -7.22
CA ARG A 21 -7.27 -1.70 -6.19
C ARG A 21 -7.46 -0.55 -5.22
N SER A 22 -7.33 -0.86 -3.94
CA SER A 22 -7.37 0.17 -2.90
C SER A 22 -6.24 1.18 -3.09
N ARG A 23 -6.50 2.42 -2.69
CA ARG A 23 -5.50 3.49 -2.63
C ARG A 23 -5.16 3.74 -1.18
N ALA A 24 -3.86 3.86 -0.90
CA ALA A 24 -3.38 4.27 0.42
C ALA A 24 -2.53 5.53 0.29
N ASP A 25 -2.87 6.55 1.08
CA ASP A 25 -1.98 7.66 1.37
C ASP A 25 -1.30 7.41 2.71
N VAL A 26 -0.02 7.73 2.79
CA VAL A 26 0.79 7.52 4.00
C VAL A 26 1.46 8.83 4.37
N ALA A 27 1.21 9.27 5.59
CA ALA A 27 1.91 10.36 6.23
C ALA A 27 2.62 9.80 7.46
N CYS A 28 3.87 10.21 7.69
CA CYS A 28 4.61 9.82 8.89
C CYS A 28 5.20 11.07 9.54
N ALA A 29 5.27 11.06 10.87
CA ALA A 29 5.94 12.09 11.65
C ALA A 29 6.96 11.44 12.60
N PRO A 30 8.11 12.08 12.86
CA PRO A 30 9.04 11.61 13.88
C PRO A 30 8.35 11.55 15.25
N ILE A 31 8.65 10.52 16.03
CA ILE A 31 8.22 10.46 17.43
C ILE A 31 9.23 11.29 18.26
N PRO A 32 8.78 12.25 19.09
CA PRO A 32 9.67 13.04 19.93
C PRO A 32 10.55 12.16 20.83
N ASP A 33 11.82 12.55 20.99
CA ASP A 33 12.81 11.87 21.82
C ASP A 33 13.15 10.42 21.43
N GLU A 34 12.62 9.92 20.31
CA GLU A 34 12.93 8.61 19.76
C GLU A 34 13.70 8.74 18.45
N ASN A 35 14.82 8.03 18.34
CA ASN A 35 15.68 8.13 17.15
C ASN A 35 15.20 7.19 16.06
N LEU A 36 14.90 7.73 14.87
CA LEU A 36 14.47 6.99 13.68
C LEU A 36 13.16 6.20 13.84
N ASP A 37 12.38 6.51 14.86
CA ASP A 37 11.02 6.02 15.04
C ASP A 37 10.01 7.05 14.52
N TYR A 38 9.02 6.55 13.77
CA TYR A 38 8.01 7.37 13.13
C TYR A 38 6.61 6.84 13.42
N ALA A 39 5.71 7.75 13.78
CA ALA A 39 4.28 7.49 13.82
C ALA A 39 3.71 7.72 12.41
N CYS A 40 3.18 6.67 11.81
CA CYS A 40 2.61 6.70 10.46
C CYS A 40 1.10 6.55 10.50
N THR A 41 0.41 7.43 9.78
CA THR A 41 -1.03 7.37 9.51
C THR A 41 -1.25 6.96 8.06
N ILE A 42 -2.08 5.94 7.88
CA ILE A 42 -2.48 5.37 6.60
C ILE A 42 -3.95 5.70 6.37
N ARG A 43 -4.25 6.38 5.25
CA ARG A 43 -5.63 6.59 4.79
C ARG A 43 -5.90 5.66 3.62
N LEU A 44 -6.75 4.66 3.83
CA LEU A 44 -7.09 3.64 2.86
C LEU A 44 -8.50 3.89 2.29
N THR A 45 -8.59 3.97 0.96
CA THR A 45 -9.86 4.12 0.25
C THR A 45 -10.00 3.10 -0.88
N ASP A 46 -11.25 2.79 -1.25
CA ASP A 46 -11.56 2.06 -2.47
C ASP A 46 -11.37 2.98 -3.70
N PRO A 47 -11.52 2.46 -4.93
CA PRO A 47 -11.42 3.30 -6.14
C PRO A 47 -12.50 4.37 -6.28
N ALA A 48 -13.64 4.21 -5.62
CA ALA A 48 -14.69 5.23 -5.55
C ALA A 48 -14.38 6.31 -4.49
N GLY A 49 -13.26 6.19 -3.75
CA GLY A 49 -12.83 7.12 -2.72
C GLY A 49 -13.49 6.90 -1.35
N LYS A 50 -14.23 5.79 -1.17
CA LYS A 50 -14.84 5.47 0.13
C LYS A 50 -13.80 4.87 1.08
N PRO A 51 -13.85 5.17 2.39
CA PRO A 51 -12.94 4.57 3.35
C PRO A 51 -13.09 3.05 3.38
N VAL A 52 -11.96 2.34 3.41
CA VAL A 52 -11.94 0.89 3.56
C VAL A 52 -11.73 0.55 5.03
N GLU A 53 -12.77 0.02 5.66
CA GLU A 53 -12.80 -0.32 7.08
C GLU A 53 -12.45 -1.79 7.32
N GLY A 54 -11.93 -2.11 8.51
CA GLY A 54 -11.65 -3.49 8.92
C GLY A 54 -10.56 -4.20 8.13
N ALA A 55 -9.75 -3.47 7.34
CA ALA A 55 -8.67 -4.07 6.57
C ALA A 55 -7.55 -4.59 7.48
N ASP A 56 -7.09 -5.80 7.21
CA ASP A 56 -5.85 -6.31 7.81
C ASP A 56 -4.65 -5.70 7.07
N ILE A 57 -3.92 -4.79 7.73
CA ILE A 57 -2.77 -4.09 7.13
C ILE A 57 -1.52 -4.41 7.92
N SER A 58 -0.47 -4.88 7.23
CA SER A 58 0.90 -4.80 7.75
C SER A 58 1.73 -3.77 7.00
N VAL A 59 2.58 -3.06 7.74
CA VAL A 59 3.43 -1.98 7.24
C VAL A 59 4.89 -2.36 7.47
N GLY A 60 5.65 -2.46 6.39
CA GLY A 60 7.11 -2.62 6.43
C GLY A 60 7.77 -1.59 5.52
N ALA A 61 9.10 -1.63 5.42
CA ALA A 61 9.83 -0.74 4.51
C ALA A 61 11.15 -1.37 4.05
N ASP A 62 11.61 -1.00 2.86
CA ASP A 62 12.93 -1.36 2.35
C ASP A 62 13.65 -0.13 1.81
N MET A 63 14.96 -0.04 2.02
CA MET A 63 15.77 1.02 1.45
C MET A 63 16.17 0.64 0.00
N PRO A 64 15.67 1.34 -1.05
CA PRO A 64 15.86 0.88 -2.43
C PRO A 64 17.31 0.96 -2.95
N SER A 65 18.13 1.83 -2.36
CA SER A 65 19.54 1.98 -2.76
C SER A 65 20.41 0.80 -2.33
N MET A 66 20.02 0.08 -1.28
CA MET A 66 20.68 -1.13 -0.79
C MET A 66 19.63 -2.20 -0.48
N PRO A 67 19.01 -2.79 -1.50
CA PRO A 67 17.94 -3.77 -1.32
C PRO A 67 18.39 -4.94 -0.45
N MET A 68 17.50 -5.47 0.40
CA MET A 68 17.74 -6.61 1.31
C MET A 68 18.73 -6.38 2.46
N ALA A 69 19.57 -5.36 2.41
CA ALA A 69 20.50 -5.04 3.51
C ALA A 69 19.80 -4.21 4.61
N HIS A 70 18.84 -3.39 4.23
CA HIS A 70 18.08 -2.52 5.12
C HIS A 70 16.60 -2.68 4.87
N ASN A 71 15.95 -3.50 5.70
CA ASN A 71 14.53 -3.77 5.66
C ASN A 71 13.92 -3.77 7.05
N VAL A 72 12.73 -3.19 7.18
CA VAL A 72 11.96 -3.20 8.41
C VAL A 72 10.97 -4.34 8.38
N ALA A 73 11.00 -5.18 9.42
CA ALA A 73 10.03 -6.25 9.59
C ALA A 73 8.60 -5.68 9.61
N PRO A 74 7.64 -6.26 8.88
CA PRO A 74 6.28 -5.73 8.85
C PRO A 74 5.61 -5.74 10.23
N VAL A 75 5.06 -4.60 10.63
CA VAL A 75 4.24 -4.45 11.83
C VAL A 75 2.77 -4.34 11.47
N LYS A 76 1.86 -4.81 12.33
CA LYS A 76 0.42 -4.63 12.11
C LYS A 76 0.00 -3.19 12.38
N ALA A 77 -0.74 -2.59 11.47
CA ALA A 77 -1.39 -1.31 11.70
C ALA A 77 -2.67 -1.50 12.53
N LYS A 78 -2.99 -0.51 13.37
CA LYS A 78 -4.20 -0.48 14.19
C LYS A 78 -5.19 0.50 13.58
N ALA A 79 -6.45 0.11 13.45
CA ALA A 79 -7.50 1.03 13.02
C ALA A 79 -7.72 2.11 14.09
N SER A 80 -7.81 3.38 13.69
CA SER A 80 -8.13 4.51 14.59
C SER A 80 -9.39 5.27 14.18
N ALA A 81 -9.79 5.21 12.91
CA ALA A 81 -11.06 5.73 12.40
C ALA A 81 -11.45 5.00 11.09
N PRO A 82 -12.67 5.19 10.54
CA PRO A 82 -13.04 4.60 9.25
C PRO A 82 -12.02 4.91 8.13
N GLY A 83 -11.40 3.86 7.59
CA GLY A 83 -10.35 3.99 6.57
C GLY A 83 -9.01 4.55 7.07
N VAL A 84 -8.84 4.75 8.38
CA VAL A 84 -7.61 5.30 8.96
C VAL A 84 -6.94 4.28 9.88
N TYR A 85 -5.66 4.06 9.63
CA TYR A 85 -4.85 3.11 10.37
C TYR A 85 -3.54 3.76 10.83
N GLU A 86 -3.02 3.29 11.95
CA GLU A 86 -1.80 3.80 12.57
C GLU A 86 -0.78 2.69 12.76
N ALA A 87 0.47 2.99 12.45
CA ALA A 87 1.59 2.08 12.66
C ALA A 87 2.82 2.86 13.12
N ARG A 88 3.67 2.22 13.93
CA ARG A 88 5.00 2.72 14.27
C ARG A 88 6.02 2.08 13.36
N LEU A 89 6.85 2.87 12.71
CA LEU A 89 7.91 2.40 11.82
C LEU A 89 9.27 2.80 12.40
N ALA A 90 10.06 1.82 12.83
CA ALA A 90 11.42 2.01 13.31
C ALA A 90 12.39 1.77 12.14
N LEU A 91 13.10 2.82 11.73
CA LEU A 91 14.08 2.76 10.64
C LEU A 91 15.50 2.62 11.20
N GLU A 92 16.39 2.08 10.39
CA GLU A 92 17.82 1.95 10.76
C GLU A 92 18.62 3.22 10.40
N MET A 93 18.11 4.03 9.48
CA MET A 93 18.73 5.28 9.05
C MET A 93 17.77 6.20 8.28
N HIS A 94 18.13 7.48 8.22
CA HIS A 94 17.51 8.43 7.30
C HIS A 94 17.78 8.06 5.83
N GLY A 95 16.87 8.44 4.96
CA GLY A 95 17.01 8.19 3.52
C GLY A 95 15.67 8.02 2.82
N VAL A 96 15.73 7.56 1.58
CA VAL A 96 14.54 7.19 0.81
C VAL A 96 14.22 5.73 1.09
N TRP A 97 12.99 5.48 1.51
CA TRP A 97 12.48 4.17 1.83
C TRP A 97 11.22 3.88 1.01
N ALA A 98 11.09 2.64 0.55
CA ALA A 98 9.86 2.11 -0.02
C ALA A 98 9.01 1.51 1.10
N VAL A 99 8.07 2.29 1.63
CA VAL A 99 7.08 1.84 2.60
C VAL A 99 6.07 0.94 1.91
N LYS A 100 5.93 -0.29 2.42
CA LYS A 100 5.10 -1.36 1.87
C LYS A 100 3.91 -1.59 2.79
N LEU A 101 2.71 -1.41 2.26
CA LEU A 101 1.46 -1.75 2.92
C LEU A 101 0.92 -3.02 2.30
N ARG A 102 0.93 -4.11 3.07
CA ARG A 102 0.35 -5.38 2.64
C ARG A 102 -1.04 -5.52 3.24
N LEU A 103 -2.03 -5.62 2.36
CA LEU A 103 -3.42 -5.84 2.68
C LEU A 103 -3.72 -7.35 2.67
N GLY A 104 -4.24 -7.85 3.78
CA GLY A 104 -4.75 -9.22 3.89
C GLY A 104 -6.07 -9.42 3.14
N PRO A 105 -6.64 -10.63 3.20
CA PRO A 105 -7.98 -10.90 2.68
C PRO A 105 -9.04 -9.97 3.29
N PRO A 106 -10.09 -9.59 2.53
CA PRO A 106 -10.34 -9.95 1.14
C PRO A 106 -9.56 -9.09 0.12
N HIS A 107 -8.91 -8.02 0.57
CA HIS A 107 -8.30 -7.02 -0.30
C HIS A 107 -7.07 -7.53 -1.06
N ASN A 108 -6.23 -8.36 -0.40
CA ASN A 108 -5.08 -9.06 -1.02
C ASN A 108 -4.23 -8.19 -1.96
N ASP A 109 -3.75 -7.05 -1.47
CA ASP A 109 -3.01 -6.07 -2.27
C ASP A 109 -1.67 -5.67 -1.61
N LEU A 110 -0.74 -5.17 -2.41
CA LEU A 110 0.53 -4.61 -1.97
C LEU A 110 0.66 -3.19 -2.53
N ILE A 111 0.51 -2.22 -1.65
CA ILE A 111 0.68 -0.81 -1.99
C ILE A 111 2.06 -0.37 -1.55
N VAL A 112 2.81 0.28 -2.43
CA VAL A 112 4.15 0.80 -2.11
C VAL A 112 4.14 2.33 -2.23
N ARG A 113 4.72 3.00 -1.23
CA ARG A 113 4.93 4.46 -1.19
C ARG A 113 6.39 4.76 -0.92
N ARG A 114 6.97 5.63 -1.73
CA ARG A 114 8.34 6.11 -1.49
C ARG A 114 8.28 7.39 -0.66
N LEU A 115 8.93 7.35 0.49
CA LEU A 115 9.04 8.47 1.41
C LEU A 115 10.53 8.74 1.68
N ARG A 116 10.89 10.01 1.85
CA ARG A 116 12.20 10.42 2.34
C ARG A 116 12.07 10.77 3.82
N PHE A 117 12.73 10.00 4.66
CA PHE A 117 12.83 10.22 6.10
C PHE A 117 14.12 10.99 6.39
N GLY A 118 14.02 12.15 7.04
CA GLY A 118 15.15 12.98 7.40
C GLY A 118 15.03 13.51 8.84
N PRO A 119 16.05 14.23 9.33
CA PRO A 119 16.03 14.77 10.69
C PRO A 119 14.81 15.68 10.89
N GLY A 120 13.89 15.25 11.76
CA GLY A 120 12.70 16.01 12.12
C GLY A 120 11.61 16.12 11.04
N LYS A 121 11.73 15.43 9.89
CA LYS A 121 10.73 15.53 8.81
C LYS A 121 10.62 14.29 7.93
N VAL A 122 9.45 14.13 7.31
CA VAL A 122 9.19 13.09 6.30
C VAL A 122 8.52 13.73 5.08
N ASP A 123 9.14 13.55 3.91
CA ASP A 123 8.68 14.10 2.64
C ASP A 123 8.22 12.97 1.72
N ALA A 124 7.05 13.08 1.08
CA ALA A 124 6.69 12.19 -0.01
C ALA A 124 7.63 12.45 -1.20
N THR A 125 8.19 11.41 -1.80
CA THR A 125 9.00 11.59 -3.01
C THR A 125 8.08 11.58 -4.23
N SER A 126 8.14 12.62 -5.07
CA SER A 126 7.56 12.54 -6.42
C SER A 126 8.23 11.39 -7.16
N ARG A 127 7.43 10.60 -7.90
CA ARG A 127 7.85 9.39 -8.62
C ARG A 127 9.12 9.57 -9.44
#